data_AF-A0A7W0GI07-F1
#
_entry.id   AF-A0A7W0GI07-F1
#
_cell.length_a   1.000
_cell.length_b   1.000
_cell.length_c   1.000
_cell.angle_alpha   90.00
_cell.angle_beta   90.00
_cell.angle_gamma   90.00
#
_symmetry.space_group_name_H-M   'P 1'
#
loop_
_entity.id
_entity.type
_entity.pdbx_description
1 polymer ?
#
loop_
_entity_poly.entity_id
_entity_poly.type
_entity_poly.pdbx_seq_one_letter_code
_entity_poly.pdbx_strand_id
1 'polypeptide(L)'
;MDRVYVAEVGADNARLLAHESRTAVLAREYRPQDLGGGRVAYSELALGAARELGEEEDGAISDDADGLRVWVGEDAYDLTLSERPAP
;
A
#
# COMPACT_ATOMS: atom_id res chain seq x y z
N MET A 1 -12.73 14.44 -2.99
CA MET A 1 -12.46 13.43 -1.95
C MET A 1 -11.38 12.54 -2.52
N ASP A 2 -10.22 12.50 -1.88
CA ASP A 2 -9.13 11.62 -2.32
C ASP A 2 -9.40 10.23 -1.75
N ARG A 3 -9.52 9.23 -2.63
CA ARG A 3 -9.75 7.84 -2.24
C ARG A 3 -8.41 7.23 -1.85
N VAL A 4 -8.29 6.77 -0.61
CA VAL A 4 -7.09 6.06 -0.16
C VAL A 4 -7.45 4.63 0.22
N TYR A 5 -6.58 3.70 -0.10
CA TYR A 5 -6.72 2.30 0.27
C TYR A 5 -5.82 2.05 1.47
N VAL A 6 -6.37 1.51 2.55
CA VAL A 6 -5.67 1.31 3.81
C VAL A 6 -5.59 -0.18 4.11
N ALA A 7 -4.40 -0.65 4.47
CA ALA A 7 -4.19 -2.02 4.94
C ALA A 7 -3.56 -2.02 6.34
N GLU A 8 -3.96 -2.99 7.16
CA GLU A 8 -3.38 -3.28 8.47
C GLU A 8 -2.30 -4.36 8.30
N VAL A 9 -1.05 -3.93 8.16
CA VAL A 9 0.10 -4.80 7.84
C VAL A 9 1.03 -5.04 9.02
N GLY A 10 0.86 -4.30 10.12
CA GLY A 10 1.80 -4.28 11.26
C GLY A 10 2.84 -3.15 11.16
N ALA A 11 3.41 -2.74 12.29
CA ALA A 11 4.24 -1.53 12.37
C ALA A 11 5.53 -1.63 11.54
N ASP A 12 6.20 -2.78 11.58
CA ASP A 12 7.42 -3.03 10.81
C ASP A 12 7.15 -3.06 9.31
N ASN A 13 6.10 -3.75 8.88
CA ASN A 13 5.71 -3.83 7.46
C ASN A 13 5.22 -2.48 6.92
N ALA A 14 4.45 -1.71 7.70
CA ALA A 14 3.99 -0.39 7.28
C ALA A 14 5.18 0.57 7.06
N ARG A 15 6.18 0.50 7.95
CA ARG A 15 7.42 1.25 7.81
C ARG A 15 8.21 0.79 6.58
N LEU A 16 8.37 -0.52 6.39
CA LEU A 16 9.08 -1.10 5.26
C LEU A 16 8.45 -0.66 3.94
N LEU A 17 7.13 -0.78 3.81
CA LEU A 17 6.39 -0.37 2.63
C LEU A 17 6.56 1.13 2.33
N ALA A 18 6.47 1.98 3.35
CA ALA A 18 6.56 3.43 3.19
C ALA A 18 7.97 3.95 2.91
N HIS A 19 9.02 3.23 3.33
CA HIS A 19 10.39 3.77 3.36
C HIS A 19 11.45 2.90 2.66
N GLU A 20 11.22 1.60 2.52
CA GLU A 20 12.24 0.63 2.16
C GLU A 20 11.84 -0.22 0.92
N SER A 21 10.55 -0.29 0.56
CA SER A 21 10.07 -0.94 -0.67
C SER A 21 10.51 -0.24 -1.95
N ARG A 22 10.46 -0.95 -3.09
CA ARG A 22 10.76 -0.37 -4.41
C ARG A 22 9.89 0.83 -4.78
N THR A 23 8.66 0.90 -4.29
CA THR A 23 7.80 2.06 -4.48
C THR A 23 8.25 3.25 -3.63
N ALA A 24 8.98 3.05 -2.53
CA ALA A 24 9.48 4.13 -1.67
C ALA A 24 10.53 5.02 -2.37
N VAL A 25 11.20 4.52 -3.42
CA VAL A 25 12.12 5.32 -4.24
C VAL A 25 11.42 6.13 -5.35
N LEU A 26 10.14 5.88 -5.63
CA LEU A 26 9.37 6.60 -6.67
C LEU A 26 9.08 8.06 -6.25
N ALA A 27 8.43 8.85 -7.11
CA ALA A 27 7.94 10.17 -6.70
C ALA A 27 6.89 10.04 -5.57
N ARG A 28 6.82 11.04 -4.68
CA ARG A 28 6.02 10.99 -3.43
C ARG A 28 4.56 10.61 -3.65
N GLU A 29 3.98 10.99 -4.77
CA GLU A 29 2.57 10.72 -5.14
C GLU A 29 2.30 9.23 -5.42
N TYR A 30 3.35 8.47 -5.73
CA TYR A 30 3.30 7.03 -5.99
C TYR A 30 3.78 6.20 -4.79
N ARG A 31 4.10 6.84 -3.66
CA ARG A 31 4.58 6.13 -2.46
C ARG A 31 3.42 5.79 -1.53
N PRO A 32 3.40 4.57 -0.97
CA PRO A 32 2.59 4.31 0.20
C PRO A 32 3.02 5.17 1.39
N GLN A 33 2.06 5.48 2.25
CA GLN A 33 2.26 6.32 3.42
C GLN A 33 1.96 5.53 4.70
N ASP A 34 2.93 5.46 5.61
CA ASP A 34 2.70 4.95 6.96
C ASP A 34 1.73 5.89 7.71
N LEU A 35 0.62 5.33 8.18
CA LEU A 35 -0.37 6.01 9.03
C LEU A 35 -0.07 5.83 10.52
N GLY A 36 0.90 4.98 10.87
CA GLY A 36 1.16 4.56 12.22
C GLY A 36 0.14 3.55 12.77
N GLY A 37 0.55 2.84 13.82
CA GLY A 37 -0.24 1.76 14.40
C GLY A 37 -0.30 0.52 13.50
N GLY A 38 0.67 0.35 12.60
CA GLY A 38 0.73 -0.79 11.67
C GLY A 38 -0.19 -0.68 10.46
N ARG A 39 -0.55 0.55 10.08
CA ARG A 39 -1.41 0.83 8.93
C ARG A 39 -0.65 1.56 7.86
N VAL A 40 -0.86 1.15 6.61
CA VAL A 40 -0.30 1.79 5.43
C VAL A 40 -1.41 2.28 4.53
N ALA A 41 -1.23 3.44 3.91
CA ALA A 41 -2.18 4.03 2.98
C ALA A 41 -1.60 4.17 1.57
N TYR A 42 -2.37 3.79 0.57
CA TYR A 42 -2.09 3.94 -0.85
C TYR A 42 -3.07 4.95 -1.45
N SER A 43 -2.56 6.00 -2.09
CA SER A 43 -3.36 6.83 -3.01
C SER A 43 -3.71 6.02 -4.26
N GLU A 44 -4.65 6.49 -5.08
CA GLU A 44 -4.97 5.84 -6.36
C GLU A 44 -3.73 5.71 -7.27
N LEU A 45 -2.84 6.72 -7.26
CA LEU A 45 -1.58 6.69 -8.00
C LEU A 45 -0.57 5.69 -7.42
N ALA A 46 -0.42 5.66 -6.09
CA ALA A 46 0.46 4.70 -5.43
C ALA A 46 -0.02 3.26 -5.62
N LEU A 47 -1.34 3.03 -5.58
CA LEU A 47 -1.94 1.73 -5.87
C LEU A 47 -1.64 1.30 -7.31
N GLY A 48 -1.78 2.20 -8.28
CA GLY A 48 -1.44 1.93 -9.68
C GLY A 48 0.03 1.56 -9.87
N ALA A 49 0.95 2.29 -9.26
CA ALA A 49 2.37 1.96 -9.31
C ALA A 49 2.71 0.64 -8.62
N ALA A 50 2.05 0.33 -7.52
CA ALA A 50 2.26 -0.89 -6.75
C ALA A 50 1.67 -2.14 -7.45
N ARG A 51 0.62 -1.99 -8.27
CA ARG A 51 0.09 -3.03 -9.16
C ARG A 51 1.04 -3.42 -10.29
N GLU A 52 1.97 -2.54 -10.65
CA GLU A 52 2.99 -2.82 -11.67
C GLU A 52 4.19 -3.59 -11.09
N LEU A 53 4.25 -3.79 -9.77
CA LEU A 53 5.25 -4.63 -9.12
C LEU A 53 4.95 -6.11 -9.36
N GLY A 54 5.99 -6.93 -9.44
CA GLY A 54 5.83 -8.39 -9.46
C GLY A 54 5.40 -8.90 -8.09
N GLU A 55 4.62 -9.99 -8.04
CA GLU A 55 4.12 -10.63 -6.81
C GLU A 55 5.24 -11.03 -5.82
N GLU A 56 6.48 -11.15 -6.31
CA GLU A 56 7.67 -11.46 -5.52
C GLU A 56 8.22 -10.23 -4.74
N GLU A 57 7.68 -9.03 -4.98
CA GLU A 57 8.19 -7.79 -4.40
C GLU A 57 7.31 -7.25 -3.27
N ASP A 58 7.95 -6.78 -2.18
CA ASP A 58 7.26 -6.16 -1.05
C ASP A 58 6.50 -4.90 -1.46
N GLY A 59 5.18 -4.96 -1.31
CA GLY A 59 4.24 -3.91 -1.69
C GLY A 59 3.49 -4.20 -2.97
N ALA A 60 3.67 -5.36 -3.60
CA ALA A 60 2.89 -5.79 -4.75
C ALA A 60 1.39 -5.83 -4.41
N ILE A 61 0.56 -5.39 -5.36
CA ILE A 61 -0.89 -5.37 -5.19
C ILE A 61 -1.53 -6.42 -6.07
N SER A 62 -2.32 -7.30 -5.46
CA SER A 62 -3.22 -8.19 -6.18
C SER A 62 -4.65 -7.68 -6.13
N ASP A 63 -5.30 -7.70 -7.29
CA ASP A 63 -6.70 -7.35 -7.50
C ASP A 63 -7.41 -8.62 -7.97
N ASP A 64 -7.99 -9.35 -7.01
CA ASP A 64 -8.69 -10.62 -7.26
C ASP A 64 -10.19 -10.47 -6.98
N ALA A 65 -10.96 -11.52 -7.26
CA ALA A 65 -12.40 -11.56 -6.97
C ALA A 65 -12.75 -11.33 -5.48
N ASP A 66 -11.78 -11.52 -4.58
CA ASP A 66 -11.93 -11.31 -3.13
C ASP A 66 -11.73 -9.84 -2.71
N GLY A 67 -11.14 -9.02 -3.59
CA GLY A 67 -10.79 -7.62 -3.31
C GLY A 67 -9.31 -7.31 -3.55
N LEU A 68 -8.92 -6.12 -3.08
CA LEU A 68 -7.56 -5.60 -3.19
C LEU A 68 -6.72 -6.07 -2.01
N ARG A 69 -5.52 -6.60 -2.28
CA ARG A 69 -4.57 -7.04 -1.26
C ARG A 69 -3.16 -6.55 -1.54
N VAL A 70 -2.42 -6.20 -0.50
CA VAL A 70 -0.99 -5.89 -0.55
C VAL A 70 -0.18 -7.06 -0.02
N TRP A 71 0.87 -7.43 -0.75
CA TRP A 71 1.80 -8.49 -0.37
C TRP A 71 3.04 -7.90 0.31
N VAL A 72 3.48 -8.55 1.37
CA VAL A 72 4.73 -8.27 2.07
C VAL A 72 5.40 -9.62 2.36
N GLY A 73 6.52 -9.89 1.70
CA GLY A 73 7.12 -11.23 1.65
C GLY A 73 6.11 -12.26 1.13
N GLU A 74 5.74 -13.22 1.98
CA GLU A 74 4.79 -14.30 1.66
C GLU A 74 3.38 -14.03 2.22
N ASP A 75 3.20 -12.93 2.97
CA ASP A 75 1.95 -12.56 3.62
C ASP A 75 1.15 -11.55 2.77
N ALA A 76 -0.17 -11.70 2.74
CA ALA A 76 -1.08 -10.79 2.05
C ALA A 76 -2.05 -10.13 3.02
N TYR A 77 -2.28 -8.82 2.85
CA TYR A 77 -3.12 -8.01 3.73
C TYR A 77 -4.20 -7.28 2.93
N ASP A 78 -5.42 -7.28 3.46
CA ASP A 78 -6.58 -6.68 2.78
C ASP A 78 -6.53 -5.15 2.77
N LEU A 79 -6.81 -4.55 1.61
CA LEU A 79 -6.88 -3.12 1.39
C LEU A 79 -8.34 -2.67 1.39
N THR A 80 -8.71 -1.93 2.42
CA THR A 80 -10.03 -1.32 2.52
C THR A 80 -10.01 0.11 2.00
N LEU A 81 -11.01 0.46 1.20
CA LEU A 81 -11.22 1.83 0.76
C LEU A 81 -11.59 2.71 1.96
N SER A 82 -10.73 3.67 2.28
CA SER A 82 -10.95 4.68 3.30
C SER A 82 -11.05 6.06 2.65
N GLU A 83 -12.00 6.85 3.13
CA GLU A 83 -12.12 8.24 2.73
C GLU A 83 -11.21 9.06 3.65
N ARG A 84 -10.11 9.61 3.12
CA ARG A 84 -9.39 10.65 3.86
C ARG A 84 -10.09 11.99 3.61
N PRO A 85 -10.35 12.80 4.65
CA PRO A 85 -10.63 14.21 4.43
C PRO A 85 -9.41 14.83 3.73
N ALA A 86 -9.63 15.47 2.58
CA ALA A 86 -8.58 16.23 1.90
C ALA A 86 -8.09 17.34 2.85
N PRO A 87 -6.77 17.61 2.91
CA PRO A 87 -6.23 18.72 3.70
C PRO A 87 -6.74 20.08 3.23
#